data_AF-N8Z870-F1
#
_entry.id   AF-N8Z870-F1
#
_cell.length_a   1.000
_cell.length_b   1.000
_cell.length_c   1.000
_cell.angle_alpha   90.00
_cell.angle_beta   90.00
_cell.angle_gamma   90.00
#
_symmetry.space_group_name_H-M   'P 1'
#
loop_
_entity.id
_entity.type
_entity.pdbx_description
1 polymer ?
#
loop_
_entity_poly.entity_id
_entity_poly.type
_entity_poly.pdbx_seq_one_letter_code
_entity_poly.pdbx_strand_id
1 'polypeptide(L)'
;MTADAQNSWIDPETKQITNTPGYLFRVGDSTTEKLKIEQGRLYNDYMIAGKERFYKVLTGKSVSYNLNESEKRELGLWQQTGGTLNFAGTMDLYKIYPITHLDRRVFTTQNNVRNQENYFFPLYGNLKFTLTNDSNRIINLGIVIDENGDIRTNIKPATAKVDECSAEYNPSTMQTTYLVEDSEDTDAVETVQQYRIGTVSRAFVPAAVRKKTDNTLSIRMVFANEELGDLNGALIGMNSTIKTSTDGSSESIVVGGALVNLTDLFNVRVTGDGTNTPKPTISLTDSEGNTVKWANSFASFSQVYGKQNPSDESVKRLSKLAGGTVSLTAAECYKVKAKS
;
A
#
# COMPACT_ATOMS: atom_id res chain seq x y z
N MET A 1 -10.37 -6.57 9.88
CA MET A 1 -10.77 -7.01 8.53
C MET A 1 -9.54 -6.90 7.65
N THR A 2 -9.25 -7.96 6.90
CA THR A 2 -8.09 -8.03 6.00
C THR A 2 -8.58 -8.51 4.64
N ALA A 3 -7.83 -8.27 3.57
CA ALA A 3 -8.18 -8.79 2.26
C ALA A 3 -6.91 -9.23 1.54
N ASP A 4 -6.97 -10.43 0.96
CA ASP A 4 -5.92 -10.89 0.06
C ASP A 4 -5.96 -10.07 -1.24
N ALA A 5 -4.84 -10.05 -1.96
CA ALA A 5 -4.76 -9.34 -3.23
C ALA A 5 -5.77 -9.91 -4.23
N GLN A 6 -6.60 -9.04 -4.81
CA GLN A 6 -7.66 -9.40 -5.75
C GLN A 6 -7.58 -8.49 -6.98
N ASN A 7 -7.44 -9.06 -8.17
CA ASN A 7 -7.14 -8.34 -9.42
C ASN A 7 -8.30 -8.32 -10.44
N SER A 8 -9.44 -8.93 -10.12
CA SER A 8 -10.54 -9.18 -11.08
C SER A 8 -11.93 -8.83 -10.57
N TRP A 9 -12.03 -8.12 -9.43
CA TRP A 9 -13.32 -7.79 -8.82
C TRP A 9 -14.10 -6.68 -9.53
N ILE A 10 -13.45 -5.87 -10.39
CA ILE A 10 -14.11 -4.92 -11.28
C ILE A 10 -13.78 -5.32 -12.72
N ASP A 11 -14.80 -5.61 -13.49
CA ASP A 11 -14.67 -5.96 -14.90
C ASP A 11 -14.19 -4.74 -15.72
N PRO A 12 -13.11 -4.87 -16.52
CA PRO A 12 -12.50 -3.73 -17.19
C PRO A 12 -13.36 -3.11 -18.30
N GLU A 13 -14.29 -3.88 -18.88
CA GLU A 13 -15.14 -3.47 -20.00
C GLU A 13 -16.48 -2.90 -19.50
N THR A 14 -17.22 -3.68 -18.72
CA THR A 14 -18.53 -3.30 -18.19
C THR A 14 -18.42 -2.32 -17.02
N LYS A 15 -17.25 -2.28 -16.37
CA LYS A 15 -16.97 -1.53 -15.13
C LYS A 15 -17.79 -2.00 -13.94
N GLN A 16 -18.41 -3.18 -14.03
CA GLN A 16 -19.23 -3.74 -12.95
C GLN A 16 -18.38 -4.57 -12.00
N ILE A 17 -18.79 -4.60 -10.74
CA ILE A 17 -18.27 -5.58 -9.79
C ILE A 17 -18.80 -6.95 -10.19
N THR A 18 -17.91 -7.92 -10.33
CA THR A 18 -18.29 -9.31 -10.62
C THR A 18 -19.01 -9.89 -9.41
N ASN A 19 -20.29 -10.23 -9.54
CA ASN A 19 -21.09 -10.72 -8.41
C ASN A 19 -20.58 -12.05 -7.81
N THR A 20 -19.66 -12.73 -8.49
CA THR A 20 -18.98 -13.94 -8.01
C THR A 20 -17.48 -13.87 -8.34
N PRO A 21 -16.57 -13.75 -7.36
CA PRO A 21 -16.80 -13.69 -5.91
C PRO A 21 -17.05 -12.28 -5.35
N GLY A 22 -17.08 -11.22 -6.16
CA GLY A 22 -17.01 -9.84 -5.68
C GLY A 22 -15.62 -9.49 -5.17
N TYR A 23 -15.53 -8.49 -4.29
CA TYR A 23 -14.33 -8.25 -3.49
C TYR A 23 -14.55 -8.75 -2.07
N LEU A 24 -13.67 -9.62 -1.60
CA LEU A 24 -13.80 -10.30 -0.32
C LEU A 24 -12.82 -9.74 0.71
N PHE A 25 -13.34 -9.45 1.89
CA PHE A 25 -12.59 -9.22 3.11
C PHE A 25 -12.81 -10.39 4.05
N ARG A 26 -11.74 -10.82 4.71
CA ARG A 26 -11.78 -11.69 5.90
C ARG A 26 -12.06 -10.85 7.14
N VAL A 27 -12.90 -11.39 8.02
CA VAL A 27 -13.26 -10.75 9.29
C VAL A 27 -12.62 -11.55 10.43
N GLY A 28 -11.65 -10.93 11.11
CA GLY A 28 -10.80 -11.64 12.08
C GLY A 28 -10.08 -12.83 11.45
N ASP A 29 -9.91 -13.90 12.22
CA ASP A 29 -9.20 -15.12 11.80
C ASP A 29 -10.14 -16.10 11.09
N SER A 30 -11.41 -15.75 10.96
CA SER A 30 -12.43 -16.61 10.37
C SER A 30 -12.15 -16.82 8.88
N THR A 31 -12.16 -18.08 8.46
CA THR A 31 -12.10 -18.48 7.05
C THR A 31 -13.49 -18.47 6.39
N THR A 32 -14.55 -18.45 7.21
CA THR A 32 -15.96 -18.51 6.78
C THR A 32 -16.65 -17.16 6.81
N GLU A 33 -16.34 -16.29 7.78
CA GLU A 33 -16.92 -14.96 7.86
C GLU A 33 -16.23 -14.01 6.89
N LYS A 34 -16.98 -13.58 5.89
CA LYS A 34 -16.50 -12.69 4.84
C LYS A 34 -17.42 -11.49 4.73
N LEU A 35 -16.81 -10.30 4.65
CA LEU A 35 -17.50 -9.15 4.08
C LEU A 35 -17.24 -9.17 2.59
N LYS A 36 -18.30 -9.15 1.79
CA LYS A 36 -18.26 -9.18 0.33
C LYS A 36 -18.80 -7.86 -0.20
N ILE A 37 -18.02 -7.16 -1.02
CA ILE A 37 -18.54 -6.17 -1.95
C ILE A 37 -19.05 -6.94 -3.16
N GLU A 38 -20.36 -7.02 -3.31
CA GLU A 38 -20.99 -7.94 -4.27
C GLU A 38 -21.52 -7.26 -5.52
N GLN A 39 -21.68 -5.94 -5.49
CA GLN A 39 -22.35 -5.21 -6.54
C GLN A 39 -21.82 -3.78 -6.62
N GLY A 40 -21.81 -3.22 -7.82
CA GLY A 40 -21.55 -1.82 -8.09
C GLY A 40 -21.06 -1.60 -9.51
N ARG A 41 -21.26 -0.41 -10.06
CA ARG A 41 -20.66 0.01 -11.33
C ARG A 41 -19.76 1.23 -11.14
N LEU A 42 -18.54 1.14 -11.63
CA LEU A 42 -17.58 2.23 -11.61
C LEU A 42 -17.89 3.20 -12.77
N TYR A 43 -18.36 4.40 -12.43
CA TYR A 43 -18.60 5.47 -13.39
C TYR A 43 -17.40 6.39 -13.53
N ASN A 44 -17.19 6.85 -14.77
CA ASN A 44 -16.14 7.81 -15.13
C ASN A 44 -14.76 7.39 -14.64
N ASP A 45 -14.52 6.07 -14.55
CA ASP A 45 -13.34 5.47 -13.92
C ASP A 45 -12.98 6.09 -12.55
N TYR A 46 -13.98 6.52 -11.78
CA TYR A 46 -13.80 7.30 -10.56
C TYR A 46 -14.61 6.78 -9.36
N MET A 47 -15.90 6.54 -9.52
CA MET A 47 -16.79 6.32 -8.37
C MET A 47 -17.80 5.20 -8.58
N ILE A 48 -18.05 4.41 -7.54
CA ILE A 48 -19.22 3.53 -7.40
C ILE A 48 -20.13 4.18 -6.35
N ALA A 49 -21.38 4.44 -6.71
CA ALA A 49 -22.36 5.05 -5.80
C ALA A 49 -23.21 3.97 -5.13
N GLY A 50 -23.24 3.94 -3.80
CA GLY A 50 -24.15 3.08 -3.03
C GLY A 50 -25.49 3.74 -2.76
N LYS A 51 -25.52 5.07 -2.67
CA LYS A 51 -26.77 5.82 -2.46
C LYS A 51 -27.38 6.26 -3.77
N GLU A 52 -28.68 6.00 -3.93
CA GLU A 52 -29.45 6.40 -5.11
C GLU A 52 -29.32 7.89 -5.43
N ARG A 53 -29.32 8.76 -4.42
CA ARG A 53 -29.12 10.20 -4.62
C ARG A 53 -27.78 10.52 -5.28
N PHE A 54 -26.69 9.87 -4.85
CA PHE A 54 -25.37 10.07 -5.45
C PHE A 54 -25.30 9.46 -6.84
N TYR A 55 -25.87 8.27 -7.03
CA TYR A 55 -25.99 7.65 -8.35
C TYR A 55 -26.68 8.59 -9.35
N LYS A 56 -27.83 9.17 -8.98
CA LYS A 56 -28.56 10.10 -9.85
C LYS A 56 -27.71 11.29 -10.27
N VAL A 57 -26.99 11.90 -9.33
CA VAL A 57 -26.04 13.00 -9.62
C VAL A 57 -24.95 12.53 -10.58
N LEU A 58 -24.36 11.37 -10.31
CA LEU A 58 -23.26 10.78 -11.10
C LEU A 58 -23.69 10.44 -12.54
N THR A 59 -24.95 10.07 -12.74
CA THR A 59 -25.51 9.70 -14.05
C THR A 59 -26.36 10.80 -14.70
N GLY A 60 -26.40 12.01 -14.13
CA GLY A 60 -27.18 13.14 -14.68
C GLY A 60 -28.70 12.97 -14.65
N LYS A 61 -29.24 12.15 -13.73
CA LYS A 61 -30.68 11.92 -13.57
C LYS A 61 -31.30 12.92 -12.58
N SER A 62 -32.57 13.26 -12.78
CA SER A 62 -33.29 14.13 -11.83
C SER A 62 -33.48 13.44 -10.48
N VAL A 63 -33.64 14.22 -9.41
CA VAL A 63 -33.92 13.70 -8.07
C VAL A 63 -35.23 12.90 -8.02
N SER A 64 -36.24 13.29 -8.81
CA SER A 64 -37.56 12.65 -8.89
C SER A 64 -37.61 11.41 -9.79
N TYR A 65 -36.54 11.13 -10.55
CA TYR A 65 -36.47 9.94 -11.39
C TYR A 65 -36.50 8.66 -10.54
N ASN A 66 -37.28 7.65 -10.92
CA ASN A 66 -37.29 6.35 -10.24
C ASN A 66 -36.36 5.38 -10.97
N LEU A 67 -35.39 4.79 -10.25
CA LEU A 67 -34.48 3.80 -10.85
C LEU A 67 -35.22 2.52 -11.23
N ASN A 68 -34.93 1.98 -12.40
CA ASN A 68 -35.35 0.64 -12.80
C ASN A 68 -34.45 -0.44 -12.20
N GLU A 69 -34.84 -1.72 -12.33
CA GLU A 69 -34.09 -2.84 -11.74
C GLU A 69 -32.66 -3.00 -12.28
N SER A 70 -32.42 -2.61 -13.54
CA SER A 70 -31.05 -2.63 -14.09
C SER A 70 -30.17 -1.57 -13.46
N GLU A 71 -30.71 -0.38 -13.18
CA GLU A 71 -29.97 0.73 -12.58
C GLU A 71 -29.74 0.50 -11.08
N LYS A 72 -30.70 -0.13 -10.39
CA LYS A 72 -30.50 -0.56 -8.99
C LYS A 72 -29.34 -1.55 -8.84
N ARG A 73 -29.09 -2.38 -9.87
CA ARG A 73 -27.94 -3.30 -9.92
C ARG A 73 -26.59 -2.61 -10.13
N GLU A 74 -26.58 -1.32 -10.43
CA GLU A 74 -25.35 -0.54 -10.57
C GLU A 74 -24.92 0.10 -9.24
N LEU A 75 -25.77 0.04 -8.21
CA LEU A 75 -25.47 0.59 -6.88
C LEU A 75 -24.43 -0.27 -6.15
N GLY A 76 -23.55 0.39 -5.40
CA GLY A 76 -22.56 -0.25 -4.54
C GLY A 76 -23.19 -0.94 -3.33
N LEU A 77 -23.12 -2.28 -3.26
CA LEU A 77 -23.68 -3.08 -2.16
C LEU A 77 -22.62 -3.99 -1.53
N TRP A 78 -22.70 -4.15 -0.21
CA TRP A 78 -21.94 -5.15 0.54
C TRP A 78 -22.85 -6.04 1.36
N GLN A 79 -22.34 -7.24 1.65
CA GLN A 79 -22.92 -8.18 2.61
C GLN A 79 -21.84 -8.72 3.54
N GLN A 80 -22.21 -9.11 4.75
CA GLN A 80 -21.34 -9.81 5.68
C GLN A 80 -22.15 -10.82 6.48
N THR A 81 -21.62 -12.04 6.60
CA THR A 81 -22.10 -13.01 7.59
C THR A 81 -21.26 -12.88 8.85
N GLY A 82 -21.90 -12.62 9.99
CA GLY A 82 -21.28 -12.55 11.31
C GLY A 82 -22.02 -13.46 12.28
N GLY A 83 -21.46 -14.63 12.57
CA GLY A 83 -22.11 -15.68 13.33
C GLY A 83 -23.46 -16.08 12.72
N THR A 84 -24.54 -15.88 13.49
CA THR A 84 -25.92 -16.19 13.07
C THR A 84 -26.63 -15.03 12.38
N LEU A 85 -25.99 -13.87 12.24
CA LEU A 85 -26.57 -12.67 11.65
C LEU A 85 -25.98 -12.38 10.28
N ASN A 86 -26.85 -11.95 9.37
CA ASN A 86 -26.45 -11.42 8.08
C ASN A 86 -26.65 -9.91 8.08
N PHE A 87 -25.62 -9.19 7.69
CA PHE A 87 -25.62 -7.76 7.50
C PHE A 87 -25.52 -7.46 6.01
N ALA A 88 -26.21 -6.42 5.57
CA ALA A 88 -26.11 -5.91 4.22
C ALA A 88 -26.26 -4.39 4.25
N GLY A 89 -25.64 -3.73 3.29
CA GLY A 89 -25.72 -2.28 3.19
C GLY A 89 -25.26 -1.76 1.86
N THR A 90 -25.32 -0.44 1.73
CA THR A 90 -24.78 0.28 0.59
C THR A 90 -23.41 0.84 0.91
N MET A 91 -22.58 1.06 -0.10
CA MET A 91 -21.30 1.74 0.05
C MET A 91 -21.00 2.65 -1.14
N ASP A 92 -20.37 3.78 -0.85
CA ASP A 92 -19.78 4.64 -1.88
C ASP A 92 -18.27 4.31 -1.96
N LEU A 93 -17.76 4.00 -3.15
CA LEU A 93 -16.32 3.79 -3.39
C LEU A 93 -15.78 4.90 -4.27
N TYR A 94 -14.67 5.49 -3.87
CA TYR A 94 -14.02 6.59 -4.59
C TYR A 94 -12.59 6.21 -4.93
N LYS A 95 -12.21 6.39 -6.19
CA LYS A 95 -10.81 6.45 -6.58
C LYS A 95 -10.31 7.86 -6.27
N ILE A 96 -9.72 8.01 -5.09
CA ILE A 96 -9.26 9.30 -4.57
C ILE A 96 -8.20 10.00 -5.44
N TYR A 97 -7.59 9.33 -6.43
CA TYR A 97 -6.67 9.95 -7.39
C TYR A 97 -6.67 9.22 -8.75
N PRO A 98 -6.48 9.94 -9.88
CA PRO A 98 -6.32 9.31 -11.18
C PRO A 98 -5.06 8.42 -11.20
N ILE A 99 -5.19 7.24 -11.79
CA ILE A 99 -4.04 6.36 -12.06
C ILE A 99 -3.21 7.06 -13.13
N THR A 100 -2.01 7.48 -12.77
CA THR A 100 -1.06 8.03 -13.76
C THR A 100 -0.12 6.93 -14.22
N HIS A 101 0.25 6.95 -15.50
CA HIS A 101 1.25 6.02 -16.02
C HIS A 101 2.57 6.16 -15.26
N LEU A 102 3.17 5.03 -14.92
CA LEU A 102 4.53 4.98 -14.38
C LEU A 102 5.50 5.31 -15.53
N ASP A 103 5.80 6.61 -15.68
CA ASP A 103 6.60 7.13 -16.79
C ASP A 103 8.03 6.55 -16.74
N ARG A 104 8.44 5.93 -17.87
CA ARG A 104 9.74 5.26 -18.00
C ARG A 104 10.95 6.18 -17.81
N ARG A 105 10.76 7.51 -17.82
CA ARG A 105 11.84 8.45 -17.48
C ARG A 105 12.24 8.37 -16.01
N VAL A 106 11.40 7.80 -15.15
CA VAL A 106 11.63 7.63 -13.72
C VAL A 106 11.47 6.18 -13.28
N PHE A 107 10.42 5.52 -13.75
CA PHE A 107 10.13 4.13 -13.42
C PHE A 107 10.73 3.20 -14.50
N THR A 108 12.01 2.88 -14.35
CA THR A 108 12.77 2.06 -15.31
C THR A 108 12.83 0.59 -14.87
N THR A 109 12.31 -0.31 -15.71
CA THR A 109 12.33 -1.77 -15.53
C THR A 109 13.12 -2.41 -16.65
N GLN A 110 13.53 -3.66 -16.49
CA GLN A 110 14.23 -4.38 -17.57
C GLN A 110 13.41 -4.40 -18.87
N ASN A 111 12.08 -4.41 -18.76
CA ASN A 111 11.17 -4.49 -19.91
C ASN A 111 10.99 -3.17 -20.65
N ASN A 112 11.25 -2.02 -20.03
CA ASN A 112 10.96 -0.70 -20.62
C ASN A 112 12.19 0.16 -20.95
N VAL A 113 13.39 -0.35 -20.67
CA VAL A 113 14.67 0.25 -21.06
C VAL A 113 15.26 -0.44 -22.30
N ARG A 114 16.14 0.27 -23.00
CA ARG A 114 16.91 -0.27 -24.13
C ARG A 114 18.04 -1.15 -23.62
N ASN A 115 18.61 -1.97 -24.51
CA ASN A 115 19.82 -2.70 -24.17
C ASN A 115 20.92 -1.70 -23.80
N GLN A 116 21.75 -2.08 -22.82
CA GLN A 116 22.80 -1.28 -22.20
C GLN A 116 22.29 -0.07 -21.37
N GLU A 117 20.98 0.14 -21.24
CA GLU A 117 20.43 1.13 -20.32
C GLU A 117 20.25 0.53 -18.92
N ASN A 118 20.46 1.38 -17.90
CA ASN A 118 20.21 1.03 -16.50
C ASN A 118 18.70 1.00 -16.21
N TYR A 119 18.31 0.07 -15.35
CA TYR A 119 16.97 0.01 -14.77
C TYR A 119 17.05 -0.07 -13.24
N PHE A 120 16.02 0.46 -12.57
CA PHE A 120 16.01 0.63 -11.11
C PHE A 120 15.07 -0.33 -10.39
N PHE A 121 14.10 -0.91 -11.10
CA PHE A 121 13.09 -1.79 -10.53
C PHE A 121 13.35 -3.26 -10.90
N PRO A 122 13.17 -4.22 -9.97
CA PRO A 122 12.65 -4.06 -8.61
C PRO A 122 13.58 -3.28 -7.66
N LEU A 123 13.01 -2.35 -6.89
CA LEU A 123 13.71 -1.49 -5.95
C LEU A 123 13.55 -2.05 -4.52
N TYR A 124 14.67 -2.47 -3.93
CA TYR A 124 14.71 -3.04 -2.58
C TYR A 124 15.11 -1.98 -1.55
N GLY A 125 14.37 -1.89 -0.46
CA GLY A 125 14.57 -0.86 0.57
C GLY A 125 14.13 -1.28 1.96
N ASN A 126 14.54 -0.50 2.95
CA ASN A 126 14.18 -0.68 4.35
C ASN A 126 13.43 0.55 4.87
N LEU A 127 12.20 0.34 5.31
CA LEU A 127 11.44 1.33 6.05
C LEU A 127 11.86 1.32 7.50
N LYS A 128 12.05 2.50 8.08
CA LYS A 128 12.33 2.71 9.50
C LYS A 128 11.24 3.60 10.08
N PHE A 129 10.45 3.04 11.00
CA PHE A 129 9.37 3.72 11.69
C PHE A 129 9.83 4.17 13.06
N THR A 130 9.44 5.39 13.45
CA THR A 130 9.46 5.86 14.84
C THR A 130 8.03 6.15 15.28
N LEU A 131 7.78 6.11 16.58
CA LEU A 131 6.47 6.39 17.17
C LEU A 131 6.52 7.73 17.90
N THR A 132 5.53 8.61 17.68
CA THR A 132 5.46 9.92 18.35
C THR A 132 5.39 9.77 19.88
N ASN A 133 4.64 8.79 20.35
CA ASN A 133 4.37 8.55 21.78
C ASN A 133 5.28 7.47 22.38
N ASP A 134 6.31 7.03 21.65
CA ASP A 134 7.33 6.07 22.09
C ASP A 134 8.59 6.18 21.20
N SER A 135 9.29 7.30 21.30
CA SER A 135 10.39 7.65 20.39
C SER A 135 11.60 6.71 20.45
N ASN A 136 11.72 5.91 21.52
CA ASN A 136 12.78 4.89 21.66
C ASN A 136 12.46 3.62 20.88
N ARG A 137 11.19 3.42 20.52
CA ARG A 137 10.76 2.25 19.75
C ARG A 137 10.93 2.52 18.26
N ILE A 138 11.77 1.68 17.65
CA ILE A 138 12.02 1.68 16.21
C ILE A 138 11.55 0.36 15.64
N ILE A 139 10.77 0.42 14.56
CA ILE A 139 10.34 -0.78 13.82
C ILE A 139 10.96 -0.69 12.42
N ASN A 140 11.68 -1.73 12.00
CA ASN A 140 12.24 -1.81 10.66
C ASN A 140 11.45 -2.83 9.83
N LEU A 141 11.22 -2.51 8.57
CA LEU A 141 10.55 -3.41 7.63
C LEU A 141 11.21 -3.33 6.26
N GLY A 142 11.74 -4.46 5.80
CA GLY A 142 12.19 -4.62 4.42
C GLY A 142 11.01 -4.58 3.46
N ILE A 143 11.17 -3.89 2.33
CA ILE A 143 10.18 -3.77 1.27
C ILE A 143 10.80 -3.93 -0.11
N VAL A 144 9.97 -4.31 -1.07
CA VAL A 144 10.28 -4.25 -2.50
C VAL A 144 9.20 -3.44 -3.20
N ILE A 145 9.61 -2.47 -4.00
CA ILE A 145 8.76 -1.91 -5.06
C ILE A 145 9.08 -2.70 -6.32
N ASP A 146 8.13 -3.52 -6.77
CA ASP A 146 8.35 -4.39 -7.92
C ASP A 146 8.23 -3.66 -9.27
N GLU A 147 8.41 -4.39 -10.36
CA GLU A 147 8.38 -3.85 -11.73
C GLU A 147 6.98 -3.42 -12.20
N ASN A 148 5.93 -3.72 -11.44
CA ASN A 148 4.57 -3.24 -11.70
C ASN A 148 4.20 -2.05 -10.81
N GLY A 149 5.11 -1.64 -9.91
CA GLY A 149 4.88 -0.60 -8.93
C GLY A 149 4.09 -1.09 -7.72
N ASP A 150 3.94 -2.40 -7.53
CA ASP A 150 3.39 -2.94 -6.30
C ASP A 150 4.44 -2.95 -5.19
N ILE A 151 4.01 -2.62 -3.99
CA ILE A 151 4.88 -2.57 -2.82
C ILE A 151 4.50 -3.73 -1.91
N ARG A 152 5.47 -4.61 -1.68
CA ARG A 152 5.34 -5.75 -0.77
C ARG A 152 6.41 -5.71 0.31
N THR A 153 6.19 -6.47 1.37
CA THR A 153 7.24 -6.78 2.33
C THR A 153 8.38 -7.55 1.65
N ASN A 154 9.54 -7.52 2.29
CA ASN A 154 10.71 -8.31 1.96
C ASN A 154 11.26 -8.97 3.22
N ILE A 155 10.45 -9.83 3.82
CA ILE A 155 10.76 -10.55 5.05
C ILE A 155 11.70 -11.69 4.71
N LYS A 156 12.84 -11.73 5.40
CA LYS A 156 13.87 -12.76 5.27
C LYS A 156 13.98 -13.54 6.59
N PRO A 157 14.08 -14.88 6.57
CA PRO A 157 14.32 -15.65 7.78
C PRO A 157 15.78 -15.48 8.23
N ALA A 158 16.02 -15.57 9.55
CA ALA A 158 17.36 -15.38 10.11
C ALA A 158 18.40 -16.38 9.56
N THR A 159 17.92 -17.54 9.11
CA THR A 159 18.66 -18.67 8.57
C THR A 159 18.97 -18.54 7.07
N ALA A 160 18.59 -17.47 6.37
CA ALA A 160 18.73 -17.43 4.91
C ALA A 160 20.17 -17.12 4.43
N LYS A 161 20.73 -18.03 3.61
CA LYS A 161 22.07 -17.94 2.97
C LYS A 161 22.21 -16.81 1.96
N VAL A 162 21.13 -16.47 1.27
CA VAL A 162 21.12 -15.43 0.25
C VAL A 162 20.57 -14.13 0.79
N ASP A 163 20.99 -13.01 0.21
CA ASP A 163 20.38 -11.72 0.48
C ASP A 163 18.94 -11.66 -0.06
N GLU A 164 18.15 -10.79 0.54
CA GLU A 164 16.75 -10.59 0.20
C GLU A 164 16.50 -9.97 -1.18
N CYS A 165 17.56 -9.50 -1.87
CA CYS A 165 17.50 -9.02 -3.25
C CYS A 165 17.71 -10.15 -4.27
N SER A 166 18.22 -11.30 -3.85
CA SER A 166 18.57 -12.46 -4.69
C SER A 166 17.59 -13.63 -4.58
N ALA A 167 16.71 -13.61 -3.57
CA ALA A 167 15.74 -14.68 -3.33
C ALA A 167 14.60 -14.72 -4.38
N GLU A 168 14.09 -15.92 -4.66
CA GLU A 168 13.02 -16.12 -5.64
C GLU A 168 11.67 -15.76 -5.05
N TYR A 169 10.93 -14.85 -5.71
CA TYR A 169 9.58 -14.46 -5.32
C TYR A 169 8.54 -15.03 -6.28
N ASN A 170 7.56 -15.74 -5.73
CA ASN A 170 6.39 -16.22 -6.45
C ASN A 170 5.22 -15.23 -6.28
N PRO A 171 4.86 -14.45 -7.31
CA PRO A 171 3.77 -13.48 -7.22
C PRO A 171 2.38 -14.12 -7.07
N SER A 172 2.21 -15.38 -7.48
CA SER A 172 0.92 -16.08 -7.41
C SER A 172 0.58 -16.53 -5.99
N THR A 173 1.59 -16.91 -5.20
CA THR A 173 1.41 -17.29 -3.79
C THR A 173 1.83 -16.20 -2.82
N MET A 174 2.43 -15.11 -3.35
CA MET A 174 3.04 -14.03 -2.57
C MET A 174 4.11 -14.54 -1.59
N GLN A 175 4.88 -15.55 -1.98
CA GLN A 175 5.90 -16.16 -1.14
C GLN A 175 7.29 -15.93 -1.70
N THR A 176 8.28 -15.84 -0.83
CA THR A 176 9.69 -15.81 -1.20
C THR A 176 10.37 -17.06 -0.65
N THR A 177 11.12 -17.75 -1.52
CA THR A 177 11.86 -18.96 -1.16
C THR A 177 13.32 -18.60 -0.94
N TYR A 178 13.86 -18.99 0.21
CA TYR A 178 15.24 -18.74 0.61
C TYR A 178 15.99 -20.06 0.78
N LEU A 179 17.25 -20.11 0.34
CA LEU A 179 18.17 -21.18 0.70
C LEU A 179 18.59 -21.05 2.17
N VAL A 180 18.60 -22.15 2.91
CA VAL A 180 18.80 -22.19 4.37
C VAL A 180 20.27 -22.46 4.74
N GLU A 181 20.77 -21.71 5.72
CA GLU A 181 22.09 -21.81 6.37
C GLU A 181 22.16 -23.04 7.27
N ASP A 182 23.30 -23.73 7.30
CA ASP A 182 23.55 -24.89 8.18
C ASP A 182 22.61 -26.09 8.04
N SER A 183 21.95 -26.23 6.90
CA SER A 183 21.30 -27.48 6.51
C SER A 183 22.33 -28.50 6.02
N GLU A 184 22.28 -29.75 6.51
CA GLU A 184 23.04 -30.89 5.95
C GLU A 184 22.70 -31.14 4.47
N ASP A 185 21.50 -30.71 4.05
CA ASP A 185 21.04 -30.67 2.66
C ASP A 185 21.35 -29.30 2.04
N THR A 186 22.20 -29.27 1.02
CA THR A 186 22.60 -28.04 0.33
C THR A 186 21.45 -27.35 -0.41
N ASP A 187 20.35 -28.07 -0.66
CA ASP A 187 19.17 -27.59 -1.38
C ASP A 187 17.99 -27.28 -0.45
N ALA A 188 18.20 -27.30 0.87
CA ALA A 188 17.15 -26.95 1.81
C ALA A 188 16.68 -25.51 1.62
N VAL A 189 15.36 -25.37 1.55
CA VAL A 189 14.67 -24.10 1.35
C VAL A 189 13.68 -23.81 2.46
N GLU A 190 13.53 -22.54 2.78
CA GLU A 190 12.48 -22.01 3.64
C GLU A 190 11.63 -21.01 2.85
N THR A 191 10.31 -21.16 2.95
CA THR A 191 9.36 -20.31 2.24
C THR A 191 8.72 -19.33 3.22
N VAL A 192 8.84 -18.04 2.93
CA VAL A 192 8.30 -16.96 3.76
C VAL A 192 7.18 -16.24 3.04
N GLN A 193 6.05 -16.04 3.73
CA GLN A 193 4.95 -15.26 3.23
C GLN A 193 5.33 -13.77 3.15
N GLN A 194 5.07 -13.15 2.00
CA GLN A 194 5.16 -11.71 1.81
C GLN A 194 3.76 -11.11 1.75
N TYR A 195 3.66 -9.84 2.14
CA TYR A 195 2.39 -9.11 2.21
C TYR A 195 2.45 -7.91 1.28
N ARG A 196 1.42 -7.75 0.44
CA ARG A 196 1.24 -6.55 -0.36
C ARG A 196 0.73 -5.46 0.56
N ILE A 197 1.53 -4.41 0.68
CA ILE A 197 1.33 -3.32 1.64
C ILE A 197 1.20 -1.98 0.96
N GLY A 198 1.32 -1.90 -0.37
CA GLY A 198 1.16 -0.63 -1.06
C GLY A 198 1.30 -0.70 -2.57
N THR A 199 1.32 0.48 -3.17
CA THR A 199 1.50 0.68 -4.61
C THR A 199 2.10 2.06 -4.90
N VAL A 200 2.80 2.18 -6.02
CA VAL A 200 3.23 3.42 -6.63
C VAL A 200 2.04 4.03 -7.37
N SER A 201 1.69 5.25 -7.00
CA SER A 201 0.55 5.97 -7.60
C SER A 201 0.94 6.86 -8.77
N ARG A 202 2.17 7.40 -8.78
CA ARG A 202 2.64 8.35 -9.79
C ARG A 202 4.15 8.44 -9.87
N ALA A 203 4.66 8.56 -11.10
CA ALA A 203 6.02 9.02 -11.37
C ALA A 203 6.04 10.52 -11.70
N PHE A 204 6.92 11.28 -11.02
CA PHE A 204 7.15 12.69 -11.29
C PHE A 204 8.42 12.87 -12.11
N VAL A 205 8.22 13.13 -13.39
CA VAL A 205 9.30 13.37 -14.34
C VAL A 205 9.91 14.76 -14.16
N PRO A 206 11.20 14.94 -14.45
CA PRO A 206 11.83 16.25 -14.47
C PRO A 206 11.09 17.21 -15.41
N ALA A 207 10.83 18.41 -14.93
CA ALA A 207 10.30 19.52 -15.72
C ALA A 207 11.42 20.46 -16.18
N ALA A 208 11.13 21.34 -17.14
CA ALA A 208 12.08 22.36 -17.61
C ALA A 208 12.58 23.27 -16.47
N VAL A 209 11.70 23.54 -15.49
CA VAL A 209 12.05 24.20 -14.23
C VAL A 209 12.12 23.14 -13.15
N ARG A 210 13.27 23.01 -12.49
CA ARG A 210 13.47 21.99 -11.45
C ARG A 210 12.46 22.14 -10.31
N LYS A 211 11.85 21.03 -9.92
CA LYS A 211 10.94 20.94 -8.78
C LYS A 211 11.48 19.97 -7.75
N LYS A 212 11.11 20.15 -6.47
CA LYS A 212 11.42 19.20 -5.39
C LYS A 212 10.92 17.78 -5.66
N THR A 213 9.89 17.66 -6.51
CA THR A 213 9.27 16.39 -6.88
C THR A 213 9.94 15.73 -8.08
N ASP A 214 10.91 16.35 -8.75
CA ASP A 214 11.56 15.74 -9.92
C ASP A 214 12.23 14.42 -9.55
N ASN A 215 12.12 13.40 -10.41
CA ASN A 215 12.65 12.06 -10.19
C ASN A 215 12.13 11.39 -8.91
N THR A 216 10.87 11.66 -8.54
CA THR A 216 10.23 11.02 -7.39
C THR A 216 9.07 10.12 -7.79
N LEU A 217 8.77 9.15 -6.92
CA LEU A 217 7.57 8.31 -7.01
C LEU A 217 6.65 8.60 -5.84
N SER A 218 5.38 8.93 -6.10
CA SER A 218 4.38 8.94 -5.03
C SER A 218 3.95 7.53 -4.70
N ILE A 219 4.09 7.15 -3.43
CA ILE A 219 3.68 5.84 -2.93
C ILE A 219 2.48 5.96 -1.98
N ARG A 220 1.73 4.88 -1.89
CA ARG A 220 0.64 4.69 -0.93
C ARG A 220 0.77 3.34 -0.29
N MET A 221 0.77 3.30 1.03
CA MET A 221 0.91 2.05 1.76
C MET A 221 -0.17 1.91 2.84
N VAL A 222 -0.79 0.75 2.88
CA VAL A 222 -1.81 0.33 3.84
C VAL A 222 -1.40 -1.02 4.38
N PHE A 223 -1.16 -1.07 5.69
CA PHE A 223 -0.68 -2.26 6.38
C PHE A 223 -1.89 -2.92 7.01
N ALA A 224 -2.48 -3.91 6.35
CA ALA A 224 -3.74 -4.52 6.75
C ALA A 224 -3.59 -6.03 7.01
N ASN A 225 -2.61 -6.40 7.83
CA ASN A 225 -2.37 -7.77 8.23
C ASN A 225 -1.79 -7.81 9.65
N GLU A 226 -2.27 -8.75 10.48
CA GLU A 226 -1.85 -8.89 11.87
C GLU A 226 -0.40 -9.35 12.02
N GLU A 227 0.13 -10.07 11.02
CA GLU A 227 1.53 -10.52 10.97
C GLU A 227 2.52 -9.34 10.89
N LEU A 228 2.02 -8.14 10.58
CA LEU A 228 2.78 -6.89 10.64
C LEU A 228 2.88 -6.32 12.07
N GLY A 229 2.29 -6.99 13.06
CA GLY A 229 2.34 -6.64 14.48
C GLY A 229 1.89 -5.21 14.74
N ASP A 230 2.76 -4.42 15.37
CA ASP A 230 2.50 -3.03 15.72
C ASP A 230 2.30 -2.09 14.51
N LEU A 231 2.67 -2.51 13.30
CA LEU A 231 2.37 -1.78 12.07
C LEU A 231 1.00 -2.11 11.48
N ASN A 232 0.26 -3.08 12.03
CA ASN A 232 -1.08 -3.38 11.57
C ASN A 232 -2.02 -2.17 11.75
N GLY A 233 -2.60 -1.70 10.65
CA GLY A 233 -3.39 -0.48 10.54
C GLY A 233 -2.62 0.77 10.12
N ALA A 234 -1.30 0.68 9.92
CA ALA A 234 -0.48 1.82 9.50
C ALA A 234 -0.81 2.28 8.06
N LEU A 235 -0.77 3.59 7.87
CA LEU A 235 -1.09 4.31 6.64
C LEU A 235 0.04 5.28 6.31
N ILE A 236 0.50 5.26 5.06
CA ILE A 236 1.56 6.15 4.54
C ILE A 236 1.16 6.68 3.18
N GLY A 237 1.34 7.97 2.93
CA GLY A 237 1.15 8.55 1.59
C GLY A 237 -0.32 8.72 1.16
N MET A 238 -1.28 8.57 2.07
CA MET A 238 -2.72 8.66 1.76
C MET A 238 -3.17 10.06 1.32
N ASN A 239 -2.37 11.09 1.62
CA ASN A 239 -2.70 12.51 1.39
C ASN A 239 -4.11 12.87 1.91
N SER A 240 -4.43 12.37 3.10
CA SER A 240 -5.73 12.49 3.73
C SER A 240 -5.61 13.04 5.14
N THR A 241 -6.67 13.72 5.58
CA THR A 241 -6.83 14.16 6.95
C THR A 241 -8.06 13.48 7.53
N ILE A 242 -7.86 12.64 8.54
CA ILE A 242 -8.95 11.97 9.26
C ILE A 242 -9.20 12.78 10.52
N LYS A 243 -10.38 13.41 10.63
CA LYS A 243 -10.79 14.06 11.87
C LYS A 243 -11.18 12.99 12.89
N THR A 244 -10.57 13.03 14.07
CA THR A 244 -10.83 12.07 15.14
C THR A 244 -11.76 12.60 16.22
N SER A 245 -12.10 13.89 16.18
CA SER A 245 -13.05 14.51 17.11
C SER A 245 -14.15 15.31 16.41
N THR A 246 -15.32 15.34 17.02
CA THR A 246 -16.50 16.14 16.64
C THR A 246 -16.61 17.45 17.41
N ASP A 247 -15.82 17.66 18.46
CA ASP A 247 -15.94 18.78 19.41
C ASP A 247 -15.25 20.08 18.97
N GLY A 248 -14.71 20.13 17.74
CA GLY A 248 -14.00 21.30 17.23
C GLY A 248 -12.53 21.39 17.65
N SER A 249 -12.00 20.44 18.42
CA SER A 249 -10.55 20.30 18.60
C SER A 249 -9.88 20.04 17.24
N SER A 250 -8.69 20.62 17.03
CA SER A 250 -7.89 20.47 15.82
C SER A 250 -7.23 19.09 15.68
N GLU A 251 -7.64 18.11 16.50
CA GLU A 251 -7.08 16.77 16.49
C GLU A 251 -7.49 16.06 15.20
N SER A 252 -6.50 15.83 14.37
CA SER A 252 -6.66 15.14 13.10
C SER A 252 -5.44 14.30 12.82
N ILE A 253 -5.69 13.16 12.20
CA ILE A 253 -4.66 12.29 11.66
C ILE A 253 -4.35 12.81 10.27
N VAL A 254 -3.22 13.50 10.11
CA VAL A 254 -2.74 13.94 8.81
C VAL A 254 -1.77 12.89 8.28
N VAL A 255 -2.21 12.12 7.30
CA VAL A 255 -1.33 11.25 6.51
C VAL A 255 -1.02 12.00 5.23
N GLY A 256 0.10 12.71 5.20
CA GLY A 256 0.55 13.47 4.04
C GLY A 256 0.93 12.60 2.84
N GLY A 257 1.37 13.24 1.75
CA GLY A 257 1.99 12.54 0.63
C GLY A 257 3.33 11.90 1.04
N ALA A 258 3.72 10.85 0.32
CA ALA A 258 5.02 10.20 0.49
C ALA A 258 5.66 9.99 -0.89
N LEU A 259 6.88 10.50 -1.05
CA LEU A 259 7.64 10.56 -2.29
C LEU A 259 8.97 9.84 -2.10
N VAL A 260 9.19 8.77 -2.85
CA VAL A 260 10.48 8.09 -2.95
C VAL A 260 11.35 8.86 -3.94
N ASN A 261 12.48 9.39 -3.50
CA ASN A 261 13.41 10.12 -4.35
C ASN A 261 14.43 9.17 -4.97
N LEU A 262 14.50 9.18 -6.31
CA LEU A 262 15.38 8.32 -7.12
C LEU A 262 16.49 9.09 -7.81
N THR A 263 16.64 10.40 -7.54
CA THR A 263 17.57 11.29 -8.27
C THR A 263 18.98 10.74 -8.33
N ASP A 264 19.48 10.19 -7.23
CA ASP A 264 20.85 9.67 -7.16
C ASP A 264 21.05 8.40 -7.98
N LEU A 265 20.00 7.61 -8.21
CA LEU A 265 20.07 6.38 -8.99
C LEU A 265 20.45 6.64 -10.46
N PHE A 266 20.09 7.80 -10.99
CA PHE A 266 20.46 8.20 -12.36
C PHE A 266 21.96 8.46 -12.53
N ASN A 267 22.69 8.67 -11.43
CA ASN A 267 24.13 8.89 -11.46
C ASN A 267 24.93 7.60 -11.19
N VAL A 268 24.25 6.49 -10.88
CA VAL A 268 24.89 5.19 -10.61
C VAL A 268 25.36 4.55 -11.92
N ARG A 269 26.62 4.13 -11.94
CA ARG A 269 27.20 3.33 -13.02
C ARG A 269 27.28 1.87 -12.61
N VAL A 270 26.92 0.97 -13.52
CA VAL A 270 27.18 -0.46 -13.40
C VAL A 270 28.57 -0.74 -13.99
N THR A 271 29.49 -1.23 -13.17
CA THR A 271 30.86 -1.57 -13.58
C THR A 271 30.91 -2.97 -14.20
N GLY A 272 32.02 -3.31 -14.87
CA GLY A 272 32.17 -4.60 -15.56
C GLY A 272 32.12 -5.84 -14.66
N ASP A 273 32.31 -5.65 -13.34
CA ASP A 273 32.18 -6.68 -12.31
C ASP A 273 30.76 -6.74 -11.68
N GLY A 274 29.81 -5.97 -12.21
CA GLY A 274 28.43 -5.92 -11.72
C GLY A 274 28.23 -5.13 -10.42
N THR A 275 29.22 -4.33 -10.00
CA THR A 275 29.09 -3.42 -8.85
C THR A 275 28.55 -2.04 -9.26
N ASN A 276 28.17 -1.23 -8.26
CA ASN A 276 27.62 0.11 -8.48
C ASN A 276 28.52 1.19 -7.91
N THR A 277 28.83 2.20 -8.71
CA THR A 277 29.58 3.38 -8.28
C THR A 277 28.87 4.68 -8.72
N PRO A 278 28.47 5.56 -7.79
CA PRO A 278 28.42 5.36 -6.33
C PRO A 278 27.41 4.26 -5.92
N LYS A 279 27.41 3.89 -4.63
CA LYS A 279 26.38 2.98 -4.07
C LYS A 279 24.99 3.61 -4.30
N PRO A 280 23.98 2.84 -4.72
CA PRO A 280 22.63 3.36 -4.91
C PRO A 280 22.06 3.96 -3.62
N THR A 281 21.50 5.16 -3.72
CA THR A 281 20.82 5.85 -2.62
C THR A 281 19.41 6.23 -3.03
N ILE A 282 18.48 6.08 -2.09
CA ILE A 282 17.09 6.56 -2.18
C ILE A 282 16.72 7.19 -0.84
N SER A 283 15.69 8.02 -0.86
CA SER A 283 15.11 8.60 0.35
C SER A 283 13.60 8.73 0.25
N LEU A 284 12.95 8.98 1.38
CA LEU A 284 11.51 9.22 1.46
C LEU A 284 11.25 10.61 2.03
N THR A 285 10.47 11.41 1.32
CA THR A 285 10.07 12.76 1.74
C THR A 285 8.58 12.99 1.51
N ASP A 286 7.98 13.94 2.22
CA ASP A 286 6.63 14.39 1.91
C ASP A 286 6.63 15.29 0.66
N SER A 287 5.45 15.77 0.26
CA SER A 287 5.31 16.64 -0.92
C SER A 287 6.01 18.00 -0.80
N GLU A 288 6.40 18.41 0.41
CA GLU A 288 7.14 19.64 0.69
C GLU A 288 8.65 19.41 0.84
N GLY A 289 9.09 18.15 0.87
CA GLY A 289 10.48 17.75 1.07
C GLY A 289 10.85 17.48 2.53
N ASN A 290 9.88 17.40 3.45
CA ASN A 290 10.11 17.10 4.87
C ASN A 290 10.02 15.59 5.15
N THR A 291 10.23 15.20 6.41
CA THR A 291 10.06 13.82 6.87
C THR A 291 8.63 13.34 6.71
N VAL A 292 8.46 12.14 6.15
CA VAL A 292 7.13 11.52 6.01
C VAL A 292 6.58 11.09 7.36
N LYS A 293 5.29 11.38 7.56
CA LYS A 293 4.51 10.89 8.69
C LYS A 293 3.71 9.66 8.29
N TRP A 294 3.57 8.73 9.22
CA TRP A 294 2.62 7.63 9.12
C TRP A 294 1.61 7.73 10.26
N ALA A 295 0.45 7.13 10.08
CA ALA A 295 -0.53 7.04 11.14
C ALA A 295 -1.33 5.74 11.10
N ASN A 296 -1.99 5.44 12.20
CA ASN A 296 -2.88 4.30 12.31
C ASN A 296 -4.26 4.78 12.76
N SER A 297 -5.25 4.59 11.90
CA SER A 297 -6.61 5.08 12.14
C SER A 297 -7.24 4.44 13.37
N PHE A 298 -7.11 3.12 13.53
CA PHE A 298 -7.66 2.39 14.67
C PHE A 298 -7.02 2.80 16.00
N ALA A 299 -5.69 2.89 16.03
CA ALA A 299 -4.95 3.34 17.20
C ALA A 299 -5.28 4.80 17.57
N SER A 300 -5.50 5.65 16.58
CA SER A 300 -5.87 7.06 16.80
C SER A 300 -7.30 7.20 17.35
N PHE A 301 -8.27 6.40 16.90
CA PHE A 301 -9.59 6.36 17.52
C PHE A 301 -9.54 5.79 18.94
N SER A 302 -8.66 4.79 19.17
CA SER A 302 -8.39 4.26 20.50
C SER A 302 -7.84 5.35 21.43
N GLN A 303 -6.99 6.25 20.93
CA GLN A 303 -6.50 7.40 21.69
C GLN A 303 -7.64 8.31 22.16
N VAL A 304 -8.63 8.58 21.30
CA VAL A 304 -9.82 9.38 21.67
C VAL A 304 -10.67 8.65 22.70
N TYR A 305 -10.93 7.36 22.49
CA TYR A 305 -11.67 6.53 23.44
C TYR A 305 -10.97 6.44 24.80
N GLY A 306 -9.65 6.32 24.82
CA GLY A 306 -8.82 6.22 26.02
C GLY A 306 -8.83 7.48 26.88
N LYS A 307 -9.08 8.66 26.28
CA LYS A 307 -9.28 9.90 27.06
C LYS A 307 -10.51 9.80 27.98
N GLN A 308 -11.55 9.10 27.54
CA GLN A 308 -12.77 8.86 28.32
C GLN A 308 -12.68 7.62 29.21
N ASN A 309 -11.74 6.72 28.93
CA ASN A 309 -11.56 5.45 29.63
C ASN A 309 -10.11 5.27 30.09
N PRO A 310 -9.58 6.16 30.96
CA PRO A 310 -8.16 6.24 31.27
C PRO A 310 -7.62 5.07 32.11
N SER A 311 -8.47 4.16 32.58
CA SER A 311 -8.05 2.93 33.29
C SER A 311 -7.84 1.73 32.36
N ASP A 312 -8.22 1.84 31.08
CA ASP A 312 -8.08 0.74 30.13
C ASP A 312 -6.63 0.67 29.59
N GLU A 313 -5.86 -0.27 30.13
CA GLU A 313 -4.46 -0.49 29.74
C GLU A 313 -4.30 -0.99 28.30
N SER A 314 -5.30 -1.71 27.76
CA SER A 314 -5.26 -2.20 26.38
C SER A 314 -5.35 -1.04 25.39
N VAL A 315 -6.24 -0.09 25.70
CA VAL A 315 -6.43 1.14 24.92
C VAL A 315 -5.21 2.04 25.02
N LYS A 316 -4.61 2.18 26.22
CA LYS A 316 -3.36 2.94 26.38
C LYS A 316 -2.24 2.41 25.51
N ARG A 317 -2.06 1.08 25.47
CA ARG A 317 -1.03 0.44 24.64
C ARG A 317 -1.28 0.70 23.15
N LEU A 318 -2.52 0.50 22.69
CA LEU A 318 -2.90 0.74 21.29
C LEU A 318 -2.70 2.21 20.88
N SER A 319 -3.03 3.15 21.77
CA SER A 319 -2.91 4.59 21.50
C SER A 319 -1.47 5.05 21.22
N LYS A 320 -0.46 4.32 21.70
CA LYS A 320 0.95 4.62 21.38
C LYS A 320 1.28 4.37 19.91
N LEU A 321 0.49 3.54 19.23
CA LEU A 321 0.66 3.19 17.81
C LEU A 321 -0.06 4.18 16.86
N ALA A 322 -0.59 5.29 17.37
CA ALA A 322 -1.38 6.24 16.57
C ALA A 322 -0.61 6.83 15.38
N GLY A 323 0.72 6.93 15.49
CA GLY A 323 1.57 7.34 14.36
C GLY A 323 2.96 7.77 14.77
N GLY A 324 3.66 8.34 13.80
CA GLY A 324 5.01 8.86 13.96
C GLY A 324 5.65 9.20 12.62
N THR A 325 6.96 9.03 12.50
CA THR A 325 7.68 9.28 11.24
C THR A 325 8.18 8.00 10.62
N VAL A 326 8.35 8.04 9.30
CA VAL A 326 8.89 6.93 8.51
C VAL A 326 9.92 7.45 7.52
N SER A 327 11.04 6.74 7.41
CA SER A 327 12.07 6.97 6.40
C SER A 327 12.30 5.70 5.59
N LEU A 328 12.79 5.85 4.36
CA LEU A 328 13.21 4.75 3.48
C LEU A 328 14.69 4.91 3.13
N THR A 329 15.43 3.82 3.16
CA THR A 329 16.78 3.72 2.60
C THR A 329 16.86 2.52 1.67
N ALA A 330 17.79 2.52 0.73
CA ALA A 330 18.07 1.34 -0.09
C ALA A 330 18.50 0.16 0.80
N ALA A 331 18.10 -1.06 0.44
CA ALA A 331 18.62 -2.27 1.08
C ALA A 331 20.11 -2.40 0.79
N GLU A 332 20.86 -3.06 1.68
CA GLU A 332 22.31 -3.17 1.48
C GLU A 332 22.68 -3.96 0.23
N CYS A 333 21.89 -4.98 -0.10
CA CYS A 333 22.02 -5.80 -1.29
C CYS A 333 21.50 -5.12 -2.58
N TYR A 334 20.82 -3.98 -2.48
CA TYR A 334 20.20 -3.36 -3.65
C TYR A 334 21.26 -2.88 -4.64
N LYS A 335 21.04 -3.21 -5.92
CA LYS A 335 21.89 -2.81 -7.03
C LYS A 335 21.07 -2.27 -8.18
N VAL A 336 21.57 -1.19 -8.81
CA VAL A 336 21.13 -0.77 -10.15
C VAL A 336 21.70 -1.78 -11.14
N LYS A 337 20.86 -2.24 -12.07
CA LYS A 337 21.21 -3.24 -13.07
C LYS A 337 21.15 -2.62 -14.46
N ALA A 338 21.91 -3.18 -15.41
CA ALA A 338 21.87 -2.80 -16.81
C ALA A 338 21.21 -3.92 -17.63
N LYS A 339 20.39 -3.56 -18.62
CA LYS A 339 19.80 -4.54 -19.53
C LYS A 339 20.88 -5.06 -20.49
N SER A 340 21.00 -6.38 -20.58
CA SER A 340 21.88 -7.05 -21.55
C SER A 340 21.36 -6.93 -22.98
#